data_AF-A0A8D9LSU8-F1
#
_entry.id   AF-A0A8D9LSU8-F1
#
_cell.length_a   1.000
_cell.length_b   1.000
_cell.length_c   1.000
_cell.angle_alpha   90.00
_cell.angle_beta   90.00
_cell.angle_gamma   90.00
#
_symmetry.space_group_name_H-M   'P 1'
#
loop_
_entity.id
_entity.type
_entity.pdbx_description
1 polymer ?
#
loop_
_entity_poly.entity_id
_entity_poly.type
_entity_poly.pdbx_seq_one_letter_code
_entity_poly.pdbx_strand_id
1 'polypeptide(L)'
;MEFFPLLELPEEIQAVVVERAARNSIQDLFGLKASSRSMKALAERRGVYHFLDVLSVPWGLNMPSELLKACYAEGNPSTLYIKGVQFFYTFNLKEEGLSLMKRAADAGYERAVYTHAMTRAIFWGEGKYLSRIPIESLDRIGKLVRSVKWCWGLWHTPEFKERMALFISHILPKFYSCQCGNPVERDCPCLWHIDVTKDDNMCPHCLWLKEIGLFLRDFEPVSLYRDTRKW
;
A
#
# COMPACT_ATOMS: atom_id res chain seq x y z
N MET A 1 -31.92 17.60 15.04
CA MET A 1 -30.58 16.98 15.09
C MET A 1 -29.77 17.87 16.02
N GLU A 2 -29.51 17.44 17.25
CA GLU A 2 -28.66 18.22 18.17
C GLU A 2 -27.22 18.13 17.69
N PHE A 3 -26.64 19.26 17.33
CA PHE A 3 -25.22 19.35 17.01
C PHE A 3 -24.46 19.42 18.33
N PHE A 4 -23.77 18.34 18.71
CA PHE A 4 -22.82 18.38 19.82
C PHE A 4 -21.54 19.08 19.36
N PRO A 5 -21.18 20.25 19.92
CA PRO A 5 -19.98 20.95 19.50
C PRO A 5 -18.74 20.16 19.91
N LEU A 6 -17.85 19.86 18.96
CA LEU A 6 -16.60 19.14 19.22
C LEU A 6 -15.79 19.77 20.36
N LEU A 7 -15.85 21.10 20.51
CA LEU A 7 -15.14 21.86 21.53
C LEU A 7 -15.69 21.68 22.96
N GLU A 8 -16.91 21.18 23.10
CA GLU A 8 -17.54 20.91 24.40
C GLU A 8 -17.20 19.50 24.93
N LEU A 9 -16.59 18.66 24.10
CA LEU A 9 -16.15 17.34 24.52
C LEU A 9 -14.86 17.42 25.36
N PRO A 10 -14.58 16.43 26.23
CA PRO A 10 -13.29 16.31 26.88
C PRO A 10 -12.14 16.28 25.88
N GLU A 11 -11.00 16.84 26.25
CA GLU A 11 -9.85 16.99 25.36
C GLU A 11 -9.32 15.64 24.84
N GLU A 12 -9.46 14.58 25.63
CA GLU A 12 -9.10 13.21 25.24
C GLU A 12 -9.95 12.72 24.07
N ILE A 13 -11.25 13.02 24.10
CA ILE A 13 -12.17 12.66 23.02
C ILE A 13 -11.88 13.51 21.78
N GLN A 14 -11.61 14.81 21.97
CA GLN A 14 -11.20 15.69 20.88
C GLN A 14 -9.92 15.18 20.19
N ALA A 15 -8.92 14.74 20.97
CA ALA A 15 -7.68 14.18 20.44
C ALA A 15 -7.93 12.92 19.60
N VAL A 16 -8.77 11.99 20.07
CA VAL A 16 -9.13 10.78 19.31
C VAL A 16 -9.86 11.14 18.00
N VAL A 17 -10.73 12.14 18.02
CA VAL A 17 -11.40 12.63 16.80
C VAL A 17 -10.38 13.17 15.79
N VAL A 18 -9.40 13.97 16.26
CA VAL A 18 -8.33 14.52 15.42
C VAL A 18 -7.43 13.42 14.84
N GLU A 19 -7.07 12.41 15.64
CA GLU A 19 -6.30 11.24 15.19
C GLU A 19 -7.06 10.44 14.12
N ARG A 20 -8.37 10.24 14.30
CA ARG A 20 -9.22 9.59 13.28
C ARG A 20 -9.35 10.43 12.02
N ALA A 21 -9.47 11.75 12.13
CA ALA A 21 -9.46 12.64 10.97
C ALA A 21 -8.13 12.52 10.21
N ALA A 22 -6.99 12.54 10.91
CA ALA A 22 -5.68 12.33 10.29
C ALA A 22 -5.56 10.99 9.55
N ARG A 23 -6.12 9.92 10.12
CA ARG A 23 -6.12 8.60 9.48
C ARG A 23 -6.98 8.53 8.22
N ASN A 24 -8.13 9.20 8.22
CA ASN A 24 -9.15 9.00 7.19
C ASN A 24 -9.13 10.07 6.08
N SER A 25 -8.76 11.31 6.40
CA SER A 25 -8.86 12.45 5.48
C SER A 25 -7.89 13.56 5.87
N ILE A 26 -6.87 13.76 5.05
CA ILE A 26 -5.98 14.90 5.25
C ILE A 26 -6.72 16.25 5.10
N GLN A 27 -7.77 16.30 4.26
CA GLN A 27 -8.61 17.48 4.12
C GLN A 27 -9.32 17.81 5.44
N ASP A 28 -9.86 16.80 6.13
CA ASP A 28 -10.53 16.99 7.41
C ASP A 28 -9.53 17.41 8.49
N LEU A 29 -8.32 16.82 8.49
CA LEU A 29 -7.25 17.24 9.40
C LEU A 29 -6.88 18.72 9.22
N PHE A 30 -6.72 19.19 7.98
CA PHE A 30 -6.43 20.60 7.72
C PHE A 30 -7.64 21.50 8.03
N GLY A 31 -8.86 21.04 7.78
CA GLY A 31 -10.08 21.72 8.20
C GLY A 31 -10.15 21.92 9.72
N LEU A 32 -9.83 20.87 10.49
CA LEU A 32 -9.72 20.94 11.94
C LEU A 32 -8.64 21.93 12.38
N LYS A 33 -7.45 21.91 11.76
CA LYS A 33 -6.38 22.89 12.04
C LYS A 33 -6.83 24.34 11.81
N ALA A 34 -7.62 24.59 10.77
CA ALA A 34 -8.12 25.92 10.44
C ALA A 34 -9.27 26.38 11.35
N SER A 35 -9.97 25.46 12.01
CA SER A 35 -11.18 25.77 12.79
C SER A 35 -10.92 26.56 14.07
N SER A 36 -9.83 26.26 14.80
CA SER A 36 -9.51 26.93 16.08
C SER A 36 -8.07 26.69 16.52
N ARG A 37 -7.58 27.52 17.45
CA ARG A 37 -6.25 27.34 18.07
C ARG A 37 -6.13 26.02 18.83
N SER A 38 -7.18 25.63 19.56
CA SER A 38 -7.21 24.36 20.31
C SER A 38 -7.12 23.16 19.39
N MET A 39 -7.92 23.14 18.31
CA MET A 39 -7.85 22.07 17.30
C MET A 39 -6.50 22.03 16.59
N LYS A 40 -5.92 23.19 16.27
CA LYS A 40 -4.56 23.26 15.72
C LYS A 40 -3.54 22.60 16.65
N ALA A 41 -3.58 22.94 17.95
CA ALA A 41 -2.65 22.37 18.93
C ALA A 41 -2.82 20.85 19.06
N LEU A 42 -4.05 20.33 19.04
CA LEU A 42 -4.32 18.90 19.04
C LEU A 42 -3.79 18.23 17.76
N ALA A 43 -4.03 18.83 16.60
CA ALA A 43 -3.62 18.33 15.29
C ALA A 43 -2.12 18.41 15.00
N GLU A 44 -1.35 19.07 15.87
CA GLU A 44 0.11 19.14 15.82
C GLU A 44 0.78 18.23 16.86
N ARG A 45 0.00 17.46 17.63
CA ARG A 45 0.53 16.43 18.54
C ARG A 45 1.21 15.32 17.77
N ARG A 46 2.26 14.76 18.39
CA ARG A 46 3.04 13.63 17.86
C ARG A 46 2.17 12.43 17.46
N GLY A 47 1.18 12.08 18.27
CA GLY A 47 0.25 10.97 17.99
C GLY A 47 -0.51 11.13 16.66
N VAL A 48 -0.82 12.36 16.26
CA VAL A 48 -1.51 12.64 14.99
C VAL A 48 -0.62 12.30 13.79
N TYR A 49 0.68 12.58 13.88
CA TYR A 49 1.64 12.20 12.84
C TYR A 49 1.82 10.69 12.72
N HIS A 50 1.62 9.92 13.79
CA HIS A 50 1.62 8.46 13.72
C HIS A 50 0.44 7.91 12.90
N PHE A 51 -0.74 8.54 12.97
CA PHE A 51 -1.96 8.06 12.31
C PHE A 51 -2.21 8.63 10.92
N LEU A 52 -1.53 9.71 10.52
CA LEU A 52 -1.70 10.33 9.21
C LEU A 52 -1.40 9.36 8.07
N ASP A 53 -2.38 9.06 7.21
CA ASP A 53 -2.08 8.31 5.97
C ASP A 53 -1.48 9.26 4.94
N VAL A 54 -0.15 9.27 4.80
CA VAL A 54 0.54 10.18 3.88
C VAL A 54 0.21 9.88 2.42
N LEU A 55 -0.41 8.73 2.12
CA LEU A 55 -0.88 8.39 0.78
C LEU A 55 -2.25 8.95 0.43
N SER A 56 -2.98 9.49 1.41
CA SER A 56 -4.18 10.30 1.16
C SER A 56 -3.85 11.66 0.55
N VAL A 57 -2.58 12.08 0.57
CA VAL A 57 -2.17 13.38 0.05
C VAL A 57 -1.84 13.30 -1.43
N PRO A 58 -2.21 14.28 -2.26
CA PRO A 58 -1.78 14.29 -3.65
C PRO A 58 -0.26 14.38 -3.77
N TRP A 59 0.40 13.26 -4.10
CA TRP A 59 1.86 13.17 -4.24
C TRP A 59 2.43 13.96 -5.42
N GLY A 60 1.57 14.43 -6.33
CA GLY A 60 1.92 15.39 -7.38
C GLY A 60 2.07 16.83 -6.87
N LEU A 61 1.64 17.12 -5.64
CA LEU A 61 1.85 18.41 -4.97
C LEU A 61 3.12 18.35 -4.11
N ASN A 62 3.74 19.50 -3.83
CA ASN A 62 4.89 19.62 -2.94
C ASN A 62 4.49 19.27 -1.49
N MET A 63 4.41 17.97 -1.18
CA MET A 63 4.30 17.49 0.19
C MET A 63 5.53 17.94 0.98
N PRO A 64 5.36 18.66 2.12
CA PRO A 64 6.48 19.19 2.88
C PRO A 64 7.40 18.06 3.38
N SER A 65 8.68 18.13 3.03
CA SER A 65 9.69 17.16 3.45
C SER A 65 9.73 16.99 4.99
N GLU A 66 9.58 18.09 5.73
CA GLU A 66 9.57 18.09 7.19
C GLU A 66 8.36 17.36 7.79
N LEU A 67 7.20 17.39 7.13
CA LEU A 67 6.04 16.62 7.59
C LEU A 67 6.28 15.11 7.44
N LEU A 68 6.88 14.68 6.33
CA LEU A 68 7.23 13.27 6.10
C LEU A 68 8.28 12.78 7.09
N LYS A 69 9.30 13.61 7.38
CA LYS A 69 10.31 13.34 8.42
C LYS A 69 9.67 13.20 9.81
N ALA A 70 8.78 14.13 10.18
CA ALA A 70 8.08 14.07 11.45
C ALA A 70 7.23 12.80 11.57
N CYS A 71 6.46 12.45 10.53
CA CYS A 71 5.68 11.20 10.51
C CYS A 71 6.60 9.97 10.63
N TYR A 72 7.71 9.94 9.90
CA TYR A 72 8.68 8.85 9.98
C TYR A 72 9.32 8.72 11.37
N ALA A 73 9.69 9.83 12.00
CA ALA A 73 10.24 9.86 13.36
C ALA A 73 9.26 9.30 14.41
N GLU A 74 7.96 9.52 14.22
CA GLU A 74 6.89 8.95 15.06
C GLU A 74 6.51 7.50 14.68
N GLY A 75 7.27 6.86 13.79
CA GLY A 75 7.03 5.48 13.38
C GLY A 75 5.72 5.27 12.61
N ASN A 76 5.25 6.30 11.89
CA ASN A 76 4.04 6.25 11.09
C ASN A 76 4.07 5.06 10.10
N PRO A 77 3.06 4.17 10.11
CA PRO A 77 3.05 2.99 9.24
C PRO A 77 3.07 3.30 7.74
N SER A 78 2.43 4.39 7.31
CA SER A 78 2.40 4.79 5.90
C SER A 78 3.76 5.31 5.42
N THR A 79 4.53 6.05 6.22
CA THR A 79 5.90 6.46 5.83
C THR A 79 6.88 5.29 5.89
N LEU A 80 6.76 4.39 6.88
CA LEU A 80 7.51 3.14 6.94
C LEU A 80 7.29 2.31 5.67
N TYR A 81 6.02 2.17 5.25
CA TYR A 81 5.65 1.48 4.02
C TYR A 81 6.32 2.07 2.77
N ILE A 82 6.24 3.39 2.59
CA ILE A 82 6.77 4.08 1.41
C ILE A 82 8.29 3.98 1.35
N LYS A 83 8.96 4.25 2.47
CA LYS A 83 10.41 4.09 2.58
C LYS A 83 10.82 2.64 2.31
N GLY A 84 10.09 1.68 2.88
CA GLY A 84 10.33 0.26 2.67
C GLY A 84 10.20 -0.19 1.22
N VAL A 85 9.13 0.26 0.54
CA VAL A 85 8.92 0.01 -0.89
C VAL A 85 10.06 0.59 -1.72
N GLN A 86 10.46 1.84 -1.47
CA GLN A 86 11.54 2.47 -2.24
C GLN A 86 12.89 1.77 -1.99
N PHE A 87 13.19 1.44 -0.73
CA PHE A 87 14.41 0.76 -0.37
C PHE A 87 14.51 -0.60 -1.07
N PHE A 88 13.42 -1.37 -1.08
CA PHE A 88 13.40 -2.68 -1.70
C PHE A 88 13.40 -2.61 -3.23
N TYR A 89 12.42 -1.92 -3.82
CA TYR A 89 12.12 -1.99 -5.25
C TYR A 89 12.85 -0.95 -6.10
N THR A 90 13.42 0.09 -5.49
CA THR A 90 14.13 1.17 -6.20
C THR A 90 15.62 1.17 -5.89
N PHE A 91 16.00 1.09 -4.62
CA PHE A 91 17.41 1.18 -4.19
C PHE A 91 18.10 -0.18 -3.98
N ASN A 92 17.37 -1.29 -4.13
CA ASN A 92 17.91 -2.65 -3.94
C ASN A 92 18.47 -2.91 -2.52
N LEU A 93 18.01 -2.16 -1.52
CA LEU A 93 18.30 -2.36 -0.09
C LEU A 93 17.28 -3.34 0.51
N LYS A 94 17.40 -4.62 0.14
CA LYS A 94 16.37 -5.64 0.37
C LYS A 94 16.01 -5.85 1.84
N GLU A 95 16.99 -6.11 2.70
CA GLU A 95 16.75 -6.42 4.11
C GLU A 95 16.12 -5.24 4.85
N GLU A 96 16.65 -4.04 4.64
CA GLU A 96 16.11 -2.82 5.22
C GLU A 96 14.70 -2.51 4.71
N GLY A 97 14.50 -2.58 3.39
CA GLY A 97 13.20 -2.32 2.77
C GLY A 97 12.14 -3.30 3.23
N LEU A 98 12.48 -4.59 3.30
CA LEU A 98 11.59 -5.63 3.79
C LEU A 98 11.29 -5.47 5.28
N SER A 99 12.28 -5.13 6.11
CA SER A 99 12.10 -4.85 7.54
C SER A 99 11.13 -3.69 7.78
N LEU A 100 11.26 -2.60 7.02
CA LEU A 100 10.36 -1.44 7.08
C LEU A 100 8.92 -1.81 6.67
N MET A 101 8.75 -2.53 5.54
CA MET A 101 7.44 -3.01 5.11
C MET A 101 6.81 -3.95 6.14
N LYS A 102 7.60 -4.84 6.75
CA LYS A 102 7.13 -5.75 7.81
C LYS A 102 6.65 -4.97 9.04
N ARG A 103 7.40 -3.96 9.50
CA ARG A 103 6.98 -3.11 10.63
C ARG A 103 5.65 -2.41 10.36
N ALA A 104 5.48 -1.86 9.16
CA ALA A 104 4.21 -1.25 8.75
C ALA A 104 3.06 -2.27 8.68
N ALA A 105 3.33 -3.48 8.18
CA ALA A 105 2.36 -4.57 8.12
C ALA A 105 1.95 -5.06 9.52
N ASP A 106 2.90 -5.17 10.44
CA ASP A 106 2.63 -5.58 11.82
C ASP A 106 1.89 -4.51 12.62
N ALA A 107 2.02 -3.23 12.24
CA ALA A 107 1.16 -2.14 12.72
C ALA A 107 -0.25 -2.14 12.07
N GLY A 108 -0.57 -3.10 11.20
CA GLY A 108 -1.88 -3.25 10.57
C GLY A 108 -2.14 -2.29 9.40
N TYR A 109 -1.11 -1.66 8.83
CA TYR A 109 -1.29 -0.83 7.65
C TYR A 109 -1.56 -1.70 6.43
N GLU A 110 -2.81 -1.70 5.98
CA GLU A 110 -3.35 -2.57 4.93
C GLU A 110 -2.42 -2.68 3.71
N ARG A 111 -2.02 -1.54 3.13
CA ARG A 111 -1.15 -1.55 1.94
C ARG A 111 0.20 -2.25 2.21
N ALA A 112 0.75 -2.11 3.42
CA ALA A 112 1.97 -2.82 3.79
C ALA A 112 1.74 -4.31 4.02
N VAL A 113 0.61 -4.72 4.62
CA VAL A 113 0.26 -6.15 4.76
C VAL A 113 0.22 -6.81 3.39
N TYR A 114 -0.49 -6.19 2.45
CA TYR A 114 -0.62 -6.68 1.09
C TYR A 114 0.73 -6.74 0.38
N THR A 115 1.46 -5.62 0.32
CA THR A 115 2.72 -5.54 -0.41
C THR A 115 3.77 -6.47 0.19
N HIS A 116 3.93 -6.49 1.52
CA HIS A 116 4.86 -7.40 2.19
C HIS A 116 4.55 -8.87 1.85
N ALA A 117 3.28 -9.28 1.88
CA ALA A 117 2.89 -10.64 1.53
C ALA A 117 3.20 -10.98 0.07
N MET A 118 2.93 -10.07 -0.86
CA MET A 118 3.29 -10.23 -2.28
C MET A 118 4.82 -10.32 -2.45
N THR A 119 5.59 -9.46 -1.79
CA THR A 119 7.06 -9.51 -1.83
C THR A 119 7.57 -10.86 -1.32
N ARG A 120 7.08 -11.35 -0.17
CA ARG A 120 7.49 -12.65 0.39
C ARG A 120 7.15 -13.82 -0.53
N ALA A 121 5.97 -13.80 -1.14
CA ALA A 121 5.54 -14.83 -2.08
C ALA A 121 6.39 -14.84 -3.36
N ILE A 122 6.67 -13.67 -3.95
CA ILE A 122 7.36 -13.56 -5.24
C ILE A 122 8.85 -13.86 -5.12
N PHE A 123 9.52 -13.34 -4.09
CA PHE A 123 10.98 -13.42 -3.99
C PHE A 123 11.47 -14.67 -3.23
N TRP A 124 10.66 -15.22 -2.32
CA TRP A 124 11.03 -16.38 -1.50
C TRP A 124 10.04 -17.54 -1.57
N GLY A 125 8.97 -17.44 -2.36
CA GLY A 125 7.96 -18.51 -2.45
C GLY A 125 7.13 -18.71 -1.18
N GLU A 126 7.17 -17.75 -0.25
CA GLU A 126 6.55 -17.90 1.07
C GLU A 126 5.06 -17.51 1.04
N GLY A 127 4.24 -18.37 0.44
CA GLY A 127 2.79 -18.14 0.30
C GLY A 127 2.03 -18.03 1.63
N LYS A 128 2.61 -18.45 2.76
CA LYS A 128 1.97 -18.36 4.09
C LYS A 128 1.55 -16.93 4.45
N TYR A 129 2.24 -15.90 3.95
CA TYR A 129 1.90 -14.50 4.23
C TYR A 129 0.64 -14.05 3.50
N LEU A 130 0.26 -14.68 2.38
CA LEU A 130 -0.96 -14.34 1.64
C LEU A 130 -2.21 -14.58 2.49
N SER A 131 -2.17 -15.56 3.41
CA SER A 131 -3.25 -15.82 4.37
C SER A 131 -3.54 -14.66 5.34
N ARG A 132 -2.63 -13.68 5.46
CA ARG A 132 -2.86 -12.47 6.26
C ARG A 132 -3.79 -11.46 5.58
N ILE A 133 -4.12 -11.65 4.30
CA ILE A 133 -4.99 -10.75 3.54
C ILE A 133 -6.39 -11.39 3.48
N PRO A 134 -7.42 -10.77 4.07
CA PRO A 134 -8.80 -11.24 3.94
C PRO A 134 -9.26 -11.20 2.48
N ILE A 135 -9.86 -12.30 2.01
CA ILE A 135 -10.31 -12.44 0.61
C ILE A 135 -11.33 -11.35 0.26
N GLU A 136 -12.19 -10.97 1.21
CA GLU A 136 -13.23 -9.96 1.07
C GLU A 136 -12.65 -8.56 0.79
N SER A 137 -11.42 -8.32 1.23
CA SER A 137 -10.71 -7.04 1.07
C SER A 137 -9.75 -7.02 -0.13
N LEU A 138 -9.48 -8.18 -0.74
CA LEU A 138 -8.38 -8.40 -1.69
C LEU A 138 -8.48 -7.49 -2.92
N ASP A 139 -9.66 -7.40 -3.52
CA ASP A 139 -9.88 -6.55 -4.70
C ASP A 139 -9.61 -5.06 -4.38
N ARG A 140 -10.18 -4.57 -3.28
CA ARG A 140 -10.02 -3.17 -2.83
C ARG A 140 -8.55 -2.84 -2.56
N ILE A 141 -7.89 -3.65 -1.75
CA ILE A 141 -6.53 -3.39 -1.28
C ILE A 141 -5.51 -3.54 -2.42
N GLY A 142 -5.70 -4.55 -3.27
CA GLY A 142 -4.90 -4.75 -4.46
C GLY A 142 -4.99 -3.57 -5.42
N LYS A 143 -6.21 -3.08 -5.70
CA LYS A 143 -6.43 -1.86 -6.48
C LYS A 143 -5.74 -0.65 -5.85
N LEU A 144 -5.89 -0.44 -4.53
CA LEU A 144 -5.26 0.69 -3.84
C LEU A 144 -3.74 0.69 -3.95
N VAL A 145 -3.10 -0.48 -3.86
CA VAL A 145 -1.63 -0.61 -3.95
C VAL A 145 -1.16 -0.39 -5.39
N ARG A 146 -1.86 -0.96 -6.38
CA ARG A 146 -1.50 -0.89 -7.80
C ARG A 146 -1.91 0.44 -8.46
N SER A 147 -2.86 1.18 -7.89
CA SER A 147 -3.29 2.48 -8.43
C SER A 147 -2.39 3.64 -8.02
N VAL A 148 -1.42 3.43 -7.11
CA VAL A 148 -0.54 4.51 -6.67
C VAL A 148 0.47 4.82 -7.78
N LYS A 149 0.14 5.84 -8.58
CA LYS A 149 1.07 6.39 -9.57
C LYS A 149 2.02 7.36 -8.88
N TRP A 150 3.20 6.89 -8.52
CA TRP A 150 4.22 7.65 -7.79
C TRP A 150 4.91 8.77 -8.59
N CYS A 151 4.25 9.29 -9.63
CA CYS A 151 4.82 10.16 -10.66
C CYS A 151 6.17 9.61 -11.17
N TRP A 152 6.12 8.85 -12.27
CA TRP A 152 7.31 8.37 -13.02
C TRP A 152 8.09 7.19 -12.39
N GLY A 153 7.40 6.24 -11.77
CA GLY A 153 8.00 5.00 -11.24
C GLY A 153 8.26 3.94 -12.32
N LEU A 154 9.12 4.22 -13.31
CA LEU A 154 9.44 3.27 -14.41
C LEU A 154 10.57 2.28 -14.09
N TRP A 155 11.14 2.33 -12.88
CA TRP A 155 12.38 1.63 -12.56
C TRP A 155 12.19 0.66 -11.39
N HIS A 156 11.76 -0.56 -11.74
CA HIS A 156 11.93 -1.73 -10.88
C HIS A 156 13.37 -2.22 -10.92
N THR A 157 13.82 -2.87 -9.83
CA THR A 157 15.12 -3.56 -9.82
C THR A 157 15.20 -4.63 -10.93
N PRO A 158 16.40 -4.95 -11.43
CA PRO A 158 16.58 -6.04 -12.39
C PRO A 158 16.00 -7.38 -11.90
N GLU A 159 16.15 -7.69 -10.61
CA GLU A 159 15.61 -8.91 -10.03
C GLU A 159 14.08 -8.94 -10.08
N PHE A 160 13.38 -7.83 -9.84
CA PHE A 160 11.92 -7.81 -9.98
C PHE A 160 11.49 -8.17 -11.41
N LYS A 161 12.22 -7.66 -12.42
CA LYS A 161 11.99 -8.01 -13.83
C LYS A 161 12.27 -9.50 -14.10
N GLU A 162 13.31 -10.05 -13.48
CA GLU A 162 13.61 -11.48 -13.54
C GLU A 162 12.50 -12.33 -12.91
N ARG A 163 12.01 -11.95 -11.72
CA ARG A 163 10.88 -12.62 -11.06
C ARG A 163 9.61 -12.56 -11.91
N MET A 164 9.34 -11.43 -12.55
CA MET A 164 8.25 -11.29 -13.50
C MET A 164 8.42 -12.23 -14.71
N ALA A 165 9.62 -12.33 -15.28
CA ALA A 165 9.90 -13.23 -16.39
C ALA A 165 9.74 -14.71 -15.99
N LEU A 166 10.22 -15.09 -14.80
CA LEU A 166 10.04 -16.43 -14.24
C LEU A 166 8.56 -16.77 -14.02
N PHE A 167 7.79 -15.81 -13.50
CA PHE A 167 6.35 -15.97 -13.33
C PHE A 167 5.65 -16.21 -14.67
N ILE A 168 5.93 -15.38 -15.68
CA ILE A 168 5.34 -15.49 -17.02
C ILE A 168 5.67 -16.84 -17.67
N SER A 169 6.91 -17.30 -17.54
CA SER A 169 7.38 -18.52 -18.22
C SER A 169 6.97 -19.82 -17.52
N HIS A 170 6.94 -19.87 -16.18
CA HIS A 170 6.80 -21.13 -15.44
C HIS A 170 5.53 -21.24 -14.59
N ILE A 171 4.93 -20.11 -14.21
CA ILE A 171 3.80 -20.08 -13.26
C ILE A 171 2.51 -19.73 -13.98
N LEU A 172 2.54 -18.73 -14.85
CA LEU A 172 1.37 -18.29 -15.62
C LEU A 172 0.73 -19.42 -16.46
N PRO A 173 1.48 -20.34 -17.11
CA PRO A 173 0.87 -21.48 -17.79
C PRO A 173 0.06 -22.41 -16.86
N LYS A 174 0.43 -22.49 -15.57
CA LYS A 174 -0.31 -23.27 -14.57
C LYS A 174 -1.66 -22.65 -14.24
N PHE A 175 -1.75 -21.32 -14.26
CA PHE A 175 -3.02 -20.61 -14.10
C PHE A 175 -3.99 -20.96 -15.23
N TYR A 176 -3.51 -20.93 -16.48
CA TYR A 176 -4.33 -21.22 -17.67
C TYR A 176 -4.67 -22.70 -17.84
N SER A 177 -3.80 -23.62 -17.43
CA SER A 177 -4.07 -25.07 -17.49
C SER A 177 -4.98 -25.58 -16.38
N CYS A 178 -5.20 -24.81 -15.31
CA CYS A 178 -6.12 -25.20 -14.27
C CYS A 178 -7.57 -25.17 -14.79
N GLN A 179 -8.34 -26.21 -14.48
CA GLN A 179 -9.76 -26.33 -14.85
C GLN A 179 -10.72 -25.54 -13.94
N CYS A 180 -10.18 -24.72 -13.02
CA CYS A 180 -10.94 -23.79 -12.20
C CYS A 180 -11.51 -22.65 -13.07
N GLY A 181 -12.76 -22.22 -12.81
CA GLY A 181 -13.45 -21.14 -13.54
C GLY A 181 -13.69 -21.45 -15.02
N ASN A 182 -14.61 -20.73 -15.66
CA ASN A 182 -14.76 -20.84 -17.10
C ASN A 182 -13.64 -20.05 -17.81
N PRO A 183 -12.80 -20.70 -18.63
CA PRO A 183 -11.80 -19.98 -19.42
C PRO A 183 -12.49 -19.13 -20.48
N VAL A 184 -12.12 -17.85 -20.57
CA VAL A 184 -12.53 -17.01 -21.70
C VAL A 184 -11.58 -17.33 -22.86
N GLU A 185 -12.12 -17.84 -23.97
CA GLU A 185 -11.35 -18.13 -25.18
C GLU A 185 -10.59 -16.88 -25.65
N ARG A 186 -9.26 -16.97 -25.69
CA ARG A 186 -8.38 -15.92 -26.22
C ARG A 186 -7.17 -16.55 -26.91
N ASP A 187 -6.73 -15.90 -27.97
CA ASP A 187 -5.60 -16.35 -28.80
C ASP A 187 -4.23 -16.28 -28.09
N CYS A 188 -4.13 -15.54 -26.98
CA CYS A 188 -2.86 -15.34 -26.29
C CYS A 188 -3.00 -15.34 -24.74
N PRO A 189 -2.62 -16.42 -24.06
CA PRO A 189 -2.48 -16.45 -22.60
C PRO A 189 -1.26 -15.63 -22.19
N CYS A 190 -1.47 -14.38 -21.78
CA CYS A 190 -0.40 -13.48 -21.34
C CYS A 190 -0.78 -12.70 -20.08
N LEU A 191 0.24 -12.24 -19.35
CA LEU A 191 0.09 -11.53 -18.07
C LEU A 191 -0.86 -10.32 -18.18
N TRP A 192 -0.84 -9.63 -19.32
CA TRP A 192 -1.60 -8.41 -19.53
C TRP A 192 -3.11 -8.61 -19.49
N HIS A 193 -3.59 -9.83 -19.72
CA HIS A 193 -5.02 -10.18 -19.75
C HIS A 193 -5.45 -11.08 -18.57
N ILE A 194 -4.63 -11.20 -17.52
CA ILE A 194 -4.89 -12.12 -16.41
C ILE A 194 -6.17 -11.78 -15.61
N ASP A 195 -6.59 -10.52 -15.61
CA ASP A 195 -7.82 -10.04 -14.96
C ASP A 195 -9.11 -10.56 -15.60
N VAL A 196 -9.09 -10.73 -16.93
CA VAL A 196 -10.27 -10.96 -17.77
C VAL A 196 -10.33 -12.35 -18.41
N THR A 197 -9.47 -13.28 -17.98
CA THR A 197 -9.34 -14.61 -18.60
C THR A 197 -10.02 -15.74 -17.85
N LYS A 198 -10.40 -15.52 -16.59
CA LYS A 198 -11.24 -16.42 -15.78
C LYS A 198 -12.29 -15.62 -15.02
N ASP A 199 -13.47 -16.21 -14.88
CA ASP A 199 -14.52 -15.71 -13.98
C ASP A 199 -14.11 -15.81 -12.50
N ASP A 200 -14.95 -15.29 -11.60
CA ASP A 200 -14.65 -15.23 -10.18
C ASP A 200 -14.77 -16.60 -9.47
N ASN A 201 -15.22 -17.65 -10.16
CA ASN A 201 -15.34 -19.02 -9.62
C ASN A 201 -13.99 -19.78 -9.67
N MET A 202 -12.92 -19.11 -9.28
CA MET A 202 -11.57 -19.67 -9.23
C MET A 202 -11.32 -20.47 -7.96
N CYS A 203 -10.50 -21.51 -8.05
CA CYS A 203 -9.98 -22.18 -6.86
C CYS A 203 -8.98 -21.24 -6.14
N PRO A 204 -8.71 -21.46 -4.83
CA PRO A 204 -7.80 -20.59 -4.07
C PRO A 204 -6.41 -20.44 -4.70
N HIS A 205 -5.91 -21.48 -5.37
CA HIS A 205 -4.62 -21.42 -6.07
C HIS A 205 -4.67 -20.43 -7.25
N CYS A 206 -5.68 -20.55 -8.11
CA CYS A 206 -5.89 -19.65 -9.25
C CYS A 206 -6.07 -18.19 -8.80
N LEU A 207 -6.82 -17.96 -7.71
CA LEU A 207 -7.03 -16.64 -7.13
C LEU A 207 -5.71 -15.96 -6.79
N TRP A 208 -4.82 -16.65 -6.06
CA TRP A 208 -3.52 -16.08 -5.68
C TRP A 208 -2.57 -15.92 -6.87
N LEU A 209 -2.61 -16.84 -7.85
CA LEU A 209 -1.85 -16.66 -9.08
C LEU A 209 -2.31 -15.43 -9.86
N LYS A 210 -3.63 -15.21 -9.97
CA LYS A 210 -4.20 -14.00 -10.57
C LYS A 210 -3.69 -12.76 -9.85
N GLU A 211 -3.79 -12.73 -8.52
CA GLU A 211 -3.40 -11.56 -7.74
C GLU A 211 -1.89 -11.26 -7.81
N ILE A 212 -1.04 -12.28 -7.74
CA ILE A 212 0.41 -12.14 -7.94
C ILE A 212 0.70 -11.60 -9.35
N GLY A 213 0.00 -12.11 -10.37
CA GLY A 213 0.15 -11.61 -11.73
C GLY A 213 -0.26 -10.14 -11.86
N LEU A 214 -1.39 -9.74 -11.26
CA LEU A 214 -1.82 -8.34 -11.23
C LEU A 214 -0.79 -7.45 -10.52
N PHE A 215 -0.21 -7.91 -9.40
CA PHE A 215 0.86 -7.19 -8.73
C PHE A 215 2.09 -7.02 -9.62
N LEU A 216 2.57 -8.08 -10.26
CA LEU A 216 3.72 -8.01 -11.17
C LEU A 216 3.47 -7.09 -12.38
N ARG A 217 2.22 -7.03 -12.86
CA ARG A 217 1.80 -6.22 -14.01
C ARG A 217 1.72 -4.73 -13.69
N ASP A 218 1.06 -4.36 -12.60
CA ASP A 218 0.63 -2.97 -12.36
C ASP A 218 1.34 -2.29 -11.18
N PHE A 219 2.07 -3.01 -10.33
CA PHE A 219 2.74 -2.38 -9.19
C PHE A 219 3.87 -1.46 -9.66
N GLU A 220 3.83 -0.20 -9.25
CA GLU A 220 4.90 0.78 -9.48
C GLU A 220 5.55 1.16 -8.13
N PRO A 221 6.90 1.20 -8.04
CA PRO A 221 7.56 1.62 -6.82
C PRO A 221 7.66 3.15 -6.75
N VAL A 222 7.98 3.66 -5.58
CA VAL A 222 8.16 5.10 -5.32
C VAL A 222 9.31 5.65 -6.17
N SER A 223 9.07 6.73 -6.92
CA SER A 223 10.07 7.29 -7.84
C SER A 223 11.29 7.90 -7.12
N LEU A 224 12.42 7.99 -7.84
CA LEU A 224 13.67 8.56 -7.33
C LEU A 224 13.56 10.06 -6.98
N TYR A 225 12.55 10.76 -7.50
CA TYR A 225 12.34 12.19 -7.24
C TYR A 225 12.08 12.49 -5.76
N ARG A 226 11.57 11.52 -5.01
CA ARG A 226 11.39 11.62 -3.56
C ARG A 226 12.30 10.63 -2.86
N ASP A 227 13.54 11.04 -2.65
CA ASP A 227 14.54 10.22 -1.96
C ASP A 227 14.22 10.08 -0.47
N THR A 228 13.59 8.98 -0.11
CA THR A 228 13.21 8.67 1.28
C THR A 228 14.41 8.38 2.18
N ARG A 229 15.63 8.21 1.64
CA ARG A 229 16.85 8.07 2.47
C ARG A 229 17.14 9.32 3.30
N LYS A 230 16.60 10.47 2.89
CA LYS A 230 16.74 11.76 3.58
C LYS A 230 15.73 11.97 4.72
N TRP A 231 14.85 10.99 4.96
CA TRP A 231 13.90 11.01 6.07
C TRP A 231 14.49 10.45 7.34
#